data_AF-A0A5C3NKM8-F1
#
_entry.id   AF-A0A5C3NKM8-F1
#
_cell.length_a   1.000
_cell.length_b   1.000
_cell.length_c   1.000
_cell.angle_alpha   90.00
_cell.angle_beta   90.00
_cell.angle_gamma   90.00
#
_symmetry.space_group_name_H-M   'P 1'
#
loop_
_entity.id
_entity.type
_entity.pdbx_description
1 polymer ?
#
loop_
_entity_poly.entity_id
_entity_poly.type
_entity_poly.pdbx_seq_one_letter_code
_entity_poly.pdbx_strand_id
1 'polypeptide(L)'
;MSAVGRSRLIGASDRRSLLRQVGETTLHLYRIDPLWTGFAVIYKRGHGMSRKSRKQQDIPLPPSLRSQHLAMAPHFEFASPNVSTSSLADMTQNILKACRHRVTRPQKRCTHCIKSDSGPARTQPTLHDRSATRHGRLVHLDSYLCSGAVDIAKLLHLSRRDMLSTARDCGGNVLLDEEWSYEISHPTFRRHNRYKVTIHYSATVGRSCWPDTQKPVQLANAHGIAGLMTILDRSD
;
A
#
# COMPACT_ATOMS: atom_id res chain seq x y z
N MET A 1 -13.60 -4.37 -75.78
CA MET A 1 -12.80 -3.15 -75.48
C MET A 1 -12.60 -3.12 -73.96
N SER A 2 -11.70 -3.90 -73.35
CA SER A 2 -10.22 -3.86 -73.29
C SER A 2 -9.63 -2.61 -72.64
N ALA A 3 -9.18 -2.76 -71.38
CA ALA A 3 -7.97 -2.20 -70.71
C ALA A 3 -8.23 -2.26 -69.18
N VAL A 4 -7.60 -3.08 -68.33
CA VAL A 4 -6.19 -3.44 -68.07
C VAL A 4 -5.30 -2.23 -67.77
N GLY A 5 -5.05 -1.97 -66.49
CA GLY A 5 -3.96 -1.12 -65.97
C GLY A 5 -3.58 -1.60 -64.56
N ARG A 6 -2.60 -2.50 -64.44
CA ARG A 6 -1.14 -2.29 -64.32
C ARG A 6 -0.67 -1.85 -62.92
N SER A 7 -0.12 -2.83 -62.23
CA SER A 7 0.74 -2.78 -61.05
C SER A 7 1.93 -1.82 -61.20
N ARG A 8 2.38 -1.25 -60.07
CA ARG A 8 3.78 -0.87 -59.85
C ARG A 8 4.24 -1.36 -58.47
N LEU A 9 5.07 -2.40 -58.50
CA LEU A 9 6.12 -2.66 -57.51
C LEU A 9 7.30 -1.72 -57.80
N ILE A 10 8.09 -1.40 -56.78
CA ILE A 10 9.56 -1.25 -56.74
C ILE A 10 9.92 -0.35 -55.54
N GLY A 11 10.87 -0.79 -54.71
CA GLY A 11 11.52 0.09 -53.75
C GLY A 11 12.28 -0.61 -52.61
N ALA A 12 13.13 -1.58 -52.92
CA ALA A 12 14.15 -2.04 -51.99
C ALA A 12 15.16 -0.91 -51.76
N SER A 13 15.33 -0.46 -50.52
CA SER A 13 16.36 0.52 -50.16
C SER A 13 17.27 -0.05 -49.08
N ASP A 14 18.48 -0.29 -49.56
CA ASP A 14 19.72 -0.67 -48.89
C ASP A 14 20.01 0.21 -47.67
N ARG A 15 20.34 -0.40 -46.53
CA ARG A 15 20.90 0.29 -45.35
C ARG A 15 22.08 -0.49 -44.80
N ARG A 16 23.21 -0.44 -45.53
CA ARG A 16 24.53 -0.45 -44.91
C ARG A 16 24.88 0.96 -44.45
N SER A 17 24.99 1.17 -43.14
CA SER A 17 25.76 2.29 -42.59
C SER A 17 26.42 1.83 -41.31
N LEU A 18 27.75 1.74 -41.41
CA LEU A 18 28.69 1.38 -40.38
C LEU A 18 28.59 2.32 -39.17
N LEU A 19 28.45 1.73 -37.98
CA LEU A 19 28.79 2.36 -36.71
C LEU A 19 30.29 2.68 -36.68
N ARG A 20 30.64 3.95 -36.47
CA ARG A 20 31.77 4.41 -35.63
C ARG A 20 31.76 5.94 -35.47
N GLN A 21 31.41 6.39 -34.27
CA GLN A 21 31.80 7.68 -33.63
C GLN A 21 31.17 7.63 -32.22
N VAL A 22 31.89 7.23 -31.16
CA VAL A 22 32.82 8.02 -30.33
C VAL A 22 32.39 9.48 -30.15
N GLY A 23 31.81 9.73 -28.97
CA GLY A 23 32.04 10.92 -28.14
C GLY A 23 31.48 12.25 -28.62
N GLU A 24 30.41 12.72 -27.97
CA GLU A 24 30.39 14.04 -27.31
C GLU A 24 29.09 14.22 -26.52
N THR A 25 29.24 14.36 -25.21
CA THR A 25 28.16 14.56 -24.25
C THR A 25 27.80 16.04 -24.23
N THR A 26 26.90 16.47 -25.11
CA THR A 26 26.35 17.83 -25.06
C THR A 26 25.32 17.92 -23.93
N LEU A 27 25.77 18.37 -22.76
CA LEU A 27 24.90 18.77 -21.65
C LEU A 27 24.19 20.07 -22.03
N HIS A 28 22.93 19.98 -22.46
CA HIS A 28 22.06 21.14 -22.56
C HIS A 28 21.65 21.59 -21.15
N LEU A 29 22.31 22.64 -20.67
CA LEU A 29 21.95 23.38 -19.47
C LEU A 29 20.68 24.20 -19.77
N TYR A 30 19.50 23.66 -19.43
CA TYR A 30 18.28 24.45 -19.49
C TYR A 30 18.20 25.36 -18.27
N ARG A 31 18.21 26.66 -18.56
CA ARG A 31 17.93 27.76 -17.64
C ARG A 31 16.48 27.63 -17.18
N ILE A 32 16.26 27.37 -15.90
CA ILE A 32 14.92 27.33 -15.30
C ILE A 32 14.57 28.76 -14.91
N ASP A 33 13.62 29.37 -15.62
CA ASP A 33 13.05 30.66 -15.23
C ASP A 33 12.17 30.52 -13.98
N PRO A 34 12.22 31.45 -13.00
CA PRO A 34 11.59 31.31 -11.71
C PRO A 34 10.28 32.11 -11.65
N LEU A 35 9.13 31.50 -11.95
CA LEU A 35 7.82 32.11 -11.69
C LEU A 35 6.76 31.09 -11.27
N TRP A 36 7.02 30.31 -10.22
CA TRP A 36 5.96 29.67 -9.44
C TRP A 36 6.27 29.78 -7.95
N THR A 37 5.80 30.87 -7.35
CA THR A 37 5.52 30.96 -5.92
C THR A 37 4.38 30.01 -5.57
N GLY A 38 4.73 28.87 -5.00
CA GLY A 38 3.80 27.91 -4.40
C GLY A 38 4.53 27.12 -3.34
N PHE A 39 4.14 27.31 -2.08
CA PHE A 39 4.80 26.79 -0.89
C PHE A 39 5.10 25.29 -0.98
N ALA A 40 6.38 24.93 -1.06
CA ALA A 40 6.86 23.58 -0.80
C ALA A 40 7.10 23.43 0.71
N VAL A 41 6.25 22.65 1.38
CA VAL A 41 6.57 22.14 2.72
C VAL A 41 7.57 21.00 2.56
N ILE A 42 8.85 21.32 2.73
CA ILE A 42 9.95 20.35 2.75
C ILE A 42 9.91 19.64 4.11
N TYR A 43 9.33 18.44 4.16
CA TYR A 43 9.64 17.51 5.24
C TYR A 43 11.02 16.90 4.95
N LYS A 44 12.05 17.43 5.59
CA LYS A 44 13.35 16.75 5.72
C LYS A 44 13.12 15.45 6.49
N ARG A 45 13.08 14.33 5.77
CA ARG A 45 13.23 13.00 6.35
C ARG A 45 14.62 12.95 6.97
N GLY A 46 14.66 12.81 8.31
CA GLY A 46 15.90 12.80 9.08
C GLY A 46 16.88 11.76 8.53
N HIS A 47 18.03 12.26 8.08
CA HIS A 47 19.21 11.44 7.86
C HIS A 47 19.54 10.71 9.17
N GLY A 48 19.76 9.40 9.06
CA GLY A 48 20.29 8.58 10.14
C GLY A 48 21.51 9.24 10.76
N MET A 49 21.42 9.49 12.05
CA MET A 49 22.54 9.99 12.84
C MET A 49 23.64 8.93 12.85
N SER A 50 24.69 9.19 12.08
CA SER A 50 26.01 8.62 12.28
C SER A 50 26.46 8.98 13.70
N ARG A 51 26.61 7.95 14.55
CA ARG A 51 27.06 8.04 15.93
C ARG A 51 28.50 8.55 15.96
N LYS A 52 28.70 9.86 16.07
CA LYS A 52 29.95 10.43 16.57
C LYS A 52 29.88 10.45 18.09
N SER A 53 30.79 9.70 18.72
CA SER A 53 31.03 9.64 20.16
C SER A 53 31.07 11.04 20.77
N ARG A 54 30.03 11.37 21.55
CA ARG A 54 29.96 12.60 22.30
C ARG A 54 30.55 12.33 23.69
N LYS A 55 31.65 13.04 23.95
CA LYS A 55 32.32 13.17 25.23
C LYS A 55 31.29 13.39 26.34
N GLN A 56 31.33 12.51 27.32
CA GLN A 56 30.55 12.49 28.54
C GLN A 56 30.84 13.78 29.32
N GLN A 57 29.82 14.63 29.48
CA GLN A 57 29.83 15.73 30.44
C GLN A 57 28.85 15.38 31.55
N ASP A 58 29.40 15.29 32.75
CA ASP A 58 28.70 14.99 33.99
C ASP A 58 27.60 16.03 34.28
N ILE A 59 26.38 15.54 34.49
CA ILE A 59 25.27 16.32 35.04
C ILE A 59 24.98 15.72 36.43
N PRO A 60 24.95 16.54 37.50
CA PRO A 60 24.73 16.05 38.85
C PRO A 60 23.26 15.65 39.08
N LEU A 61 23.07 14.46 39.66
CA LEU A 61 21.77 13.90 40.05
C LEU A 61 21.24 14.56 41.33
N PRO A 62 19.93 14.87 41.41
CA PRO A 62 19.30 15.24 42.67
C PRO A 62 19.02 14.02 43.57
N PRO A 63 19.04 14.20 44.91
CA PRO A 63 18.94 13.13 45.88
C PRO A 63 17.54 12.54 46.04
N SER A 64 17.55 11.27 46.42
CA SER A 64 16.41 10.42 46.73
C SER A 64 15.44 11.02 47.74
N LEU A 65 14.14 10.96 47.44
CA LEU A 65 13.10 10.97 48.44
C LEU A 65 12.46 9.59 48.55
N ARG A 66 12.97 8.91 49.57
CA ARG A 66 12.43 7.79 50.32
C ARG A 66 10.96 8.09 50.67
N SER A 67 10.02 7.24 50.22
CA SER A 67 8.74 7.11 50.89
C SER A 67 8.34 5.64 50.92
N GLN A 68 8.35 5.11 52.13
CA GLN A 68 7.91 3.78 52.48
C GLN A 68 6.38 3.80 52.51
N HIS A 69 5.74 2.90 51.77
CA HIS A 69 4.35 2.55 52.05
C HIS A 69 4.18 1.04 52.01
N LEU A 70 4.28 0.48 53.22
CA LEU A 70 3.80 -0.85 53.58
C LEU A 70 2.27 -0.81 53.57
N ALA A 71 1.62 -1.62 52.72
CA ALA A 71 0.20 -1.92 52.85
C ALA A 71 -0.13 -3.29 52.25
N MET A 72 -0.12 -4.28 53.16
CA MET A 72 -0.98 -5.45 53.29
C MET A 72 -1.50 -6.14 52.00
N ALA A 73 -0.93 -7.32 51.74
CA ALA A 73 -1.53 -8.33 50.88
C ALA A 73 -2.71 -9.01 51.60
N PRO A 74 -3.90 -9.16 50.97
CA PRO A 74 -4.94 -10.03 51.49
C PRO A 74 -4.56 -11.49 51.22
N HIS A 75 -4.41 -12.25 52.32
CA HIS A 75 -4.34 -13.70 52.34
C HIS A 75 -5.67 -14.27 51.83
N PHE A 76 -5.67 -14.80 50.61
CA PHE A 76 -6.83 -15.48 50.03
C PHE A 76 -6.67 -16.98 50.24
N GLU A 77 -7.45 -17.50 51.18
CA GLU A 77 -7.48 -18.90 51.57
C GLU A 77 -8.24 -19.70 50.50
N PHE A 78 -7.51 -20.49 49.71
CA PHE A 78 -8.11 -21.41 48.74
C PHE A 78 -8.59 -22.67 49.47
N ALA A 79 -9.88 -22.71 49.81
CA ALA A 79 -10.56 -23.94 50.15
C ALA A 79 -10.72 -24.79 48.88
N SER A 80 -10.04 -25.95 48.84
CA SER A 80 -10.17 -26.96 47.79
C SER A 80 -11.52 -27.69 47.92
N PRO A 81 -12.43 -27.60 46.94
CA PRO A 81 -13.56 -28.52 46.87
C PRO A 81 -13.09 -29.87 46.34
N ASN A 82 -13.42 -30.94 47.08
CA ASN A 82 -13.35 -32.32 46.61
C ASN A 82 -14.25 -32.47 45.38
N VAL A 83 -13.64 -32.48 44.19
CA VAL A 83 -14.34 -32.75 42.94
C VAL A 83 -14.34 -34.25 42.70
N SER A 84 -15.54 -34.83 42.84
CA SER A 84 -15.86 -36.20 42.44
C SER A 84 -15.39 -36.47 41.01
N THR A 85 -14.62 -37.54 40.84
CA THR A 85 -14.11 -38.06 39.57
C THR A 85 -15.25 -38.68 38.74
N SER A 86 -16.16 -37.85 38.24
CA SER A 86 -17.11 -38.27 37.20
C SER A 86 -16.47 -38.10 35.82
N SER A 87 -16.01 -39.22 35.26
CA SER A 87 -15.74 -39.50 33.84
C SER A 87 -15.28 -38.31 32.97
N LEU A 88 -13.97 -38.07 32.96
CA LEU A 88 -13.27 -37.12 32.07
C LEU A 88 -13.50 -37.36 30.56
N ALA A 89 -14.02 -38.54 30.19
CA ALA A 89 -14.26 -38.91 28.80
C ALA A 89 -15.50 -38.22 28.20
N ASP A 90 -16.52 -37.88 28.98
CA ASP A 90 -17.79 -37.36 28.44
C ASP A 90 -17.86 -35.83 28.28
N MET A 91 -17.06 -35.05 29.01
CA MET A 91 -17.04 -33.58 28.83
C MET A 91 -16.29 -33.14 27.57
N THR A 92 -15.28 -33.89 27.12
CA THR A 92 -14.47 -33.51 25.95
C THR A 92 -15.26 -33.61 24.63
N GLN A 93 -16.24 -34.53 24.55
CA GLN A 93 -17.08 -34.66 23.36
C GLN A 93 -18.07 -33.47 23.18
N ASN A 94 -18.54 -32.88 24.28
CA ASN A 94 -19.44 -31.72 24.21
C ASN A 94 -18.69 -30.42 23.89
N ILE A 95 -17.47 -30.25 24.39
CA ILE A 95 -16.62 -29.08 24.07
C ILE A 95 -16.21 -29.11 22.59
N LEU A 96 -15.82 -30.27 22.04
CA LEU A 96 -15.46 -30.40 20.63
C LEU A 96 -16.66 -30.17 19.68
N LYS A 97 -17.87 -30.58 20.06
CA LYS A 97 -19.10 -30.28 19.28
C LYS A 97 -19.49 -28.81 19.35
N ALA A 98 -19.35 -28.15 20.51
CA ALA A 98 -19.61 -26.71 20.65
C ALA A 98 -18.59 -25.84 19.90
N CYS A 99 -17.32 -26.27 19.85
CA CYS A 99 -16.26 -25.57 19.11
C CYS A 99 -16.40 -25.68 17.59
N ARG A 100 -16.96 -26.79 17.07
CA ARG A 100 -17.19 -26.97 15.62
C ARG A 100 -18.28 -26.05 15.04
N HIS A 101 -19.16 -25.47 15.85
CA HIS A 101 -20.21 -24.57 15.36
C HIS A 101 -19.82 -23.09 15.28
N ARG A 102 -18.64 -22.69 15.78
CA ARG A 102 -18.14 -21.31 15.63
C ARG A 102 -17.25 -21.10 14.42
N VAL A 103 -16.67 -22.16 13.84
CA VAL A 103 -15.60 -22.02 12.83
C VAL A 103 -16.12 -21.93 11.39
N THR A 104 -17.36 -22.34 11.12
CA THR A 104 -17.88 -22.36 9.74
C THR A 104 -19.32 -21.89 9.64
N ARG A 105 -19.76 -20.92 10.44
CA ARG A 105 -20.99 -20.21 10.08
C ARG A 105 -20.70 -19.49 8.76
N PRO A 106 -21.27 -19.91 7.62
CA PRO A 106 -21.13 -19.15 6.39
C PRO A 106 -21.64 -17.76 6.73
N GLN A 107 -20.76 -16.77 6.71
CA GLN A 107 -21.15 -15.38 6.93
C GLN A 107 -22.27 -15.12 5.94
N LYS A 108 -23.48 -14.98 6.48
CA LYS A 108 -24.70 -14.67 5.73
C LYS A 108 -24.30 -13.51 4.82
N ARG A 109 -24.22 -13.79 3.52
CA ARG A 109 -23.56 -12.97 2.49
C ARG A 109 -23.84 -11.51 2.82
N CYS A 110 -22.80 -10.74 3.13
CA CYS A 110 -22.96 -9.34 3.47
C CYS A 110 -23.54 -8.67 2.23
N THR A 111 -24.86 -8.43 2.23
CA THR A 111 -25.65 -8.03 1.06
C THR A 111 -25.32 -6.63 0.55
N HIS A 112 -24.37 -5.94 1.19
CA HIS A 112 -23.95 -4.58 0.88
C HIS A 112 -22.42 -4.50 0.89
N CYS A 113 -21.77 -5.36 0.10
CA CYS A 113 -20.38 -5.14 -0.30
C CYS A 113 -20.36 -4.37 -1.62
N ILE A 114 -19.55 -3.31 -1.67
CA ILE A 114 -19.27 -2.57 -2.90
C ILE A 114 -17.91 -3.05 -3.38
N LYS A 115 -17.83 -3.55 -4.61
CA LYS A 115 -16.58 -4.04 -5.22
C LYS A 115 -16.38 -3.34 -6.55
N SER A 116 -15.14 -3.02 -6.85
CA SER A 116 -14.75 -2.41 -8.12
C SER A 116 -13.25 -2.58 -8.32
N ASP A 117 -12.84 -2.47 -9.58
CA ASP A 117 -11.47 -2.65 -10.03
C ASP A 117 -11.12 -1.65 -11.15
N SER A 118 -9.83 -1.48 -11.39
CA SER A 118 -9.30 -0.62 -12.44
C SER A 118 -9.56 -1.13 -13.86
N GLY A 119 -10.04 -2.37 -14.01
CA GLY A 119 -9.98 -3.13 -15.25
C GLY A 119 -8.56 -3.66 -15.51
N PRO A 120 -8.20 -3.92 -16.79
CA PRO A 120 -6.91 -4.51 -17.15
C PRO A 120 -5.75 -3.60 -16.71
N ALA A 121 -4.60 -4.21 -16.43
CA ALA A 121 -3.38 -3.51 -16.03
C ALA A 121 -3.00 -2.41 -17.04
N ARG A 122 -2.74 -1.19 -16.56
CA ARG A 122 -2.38 -0.05 -17.42
C ARG A 122 -1.12 0.64 -16.92
N THR A 123 -0.32 1.11 -17.87
CA THR A 123 0.81 2.01 -17.60
C THR A 123 0.37 3.45 -17.82
N GLN A 124 0.88 4.38 -17.02
CA GLN A 124 0.61 5.82 -17.19
C GLN A 124 1.03 6.28 -18.60
N PRO A 125 0.26 7.16 -19.28
CA PRO A 125 0.57 7.61 -20.63
C PRO A 125 1.97 8.24 -20.75
N THR A 126 2.44 8.90 -19.69
CA THR A 126 3.77 9.51 -19.62
C THR A 126 4.91 8.49 -19.64
N LEU A 127 4.63 7.20 -19.43
CA LEU A 127 5.61 6.12 -19.39
C LEU A 127 5.40 5.08 -20.51
N HIS A 128 4.26 5.12 -21.21
CA HIS A 128 3.87 4.06 -22.15
C HIS A 128 4.85 3.91 -23.34
N ASP A 129 5.29 5.02 -23.92
CA ASP A 129 6.17 5.02 -25.10
C ASP A 129 7.66 5.03 -24.75
N ARG A 130 7.99 4.88 -23.47
CA ARG A 130 9.35 5.10 -22.97
C ARG A 130 9.99 3.78 -22.58
N SER A 131 11.26 3.62 -22.91
CA SER A 131 12.05 2.46 -22.53
C SER A 131 12.24 2.44 -21.01
N ALA A 132 11.40 1.66 -20.31
CA ALA A 132 11.55 1.36 -18.90
C ALA A 132 11.98 -0.09 -18.73
N THR A 133 13.03 -0.33 -17.94
CA THR A 133 13.47 -1.68 -17.57
C THR A 133 12.51 -2.23 -16.53
N ARG A 134 12.05 -3.47 -16.70
CA ARG A 134 11.13 -4.16 -15.77
C ARG A 134 11.93 -5.04 -14.82
N HIS A 135 11.63 -4.97 -13.52
CA HIS A 135 12.38 -5.68 -12.48
C HIS A 135 11.58 -6.80 -11.80
N GLY A 136 10.25 -6.73 -11.77
CA GLY A 136 9.40 -7.75 -11.15
C GLY A 136 8.01 -7.22 -10.82
N ARG A 137 7.08 -8.11 -10.47
CA ARG A 137 5.73 -7.73 -10.05
C ARG A 137 5.66 -7.61 -8.53
N LEU A 138 5.09 -6.52 -8.05
CA LEU A 138 4.82 -6.22 -6.66
C LEU A 138 3.31 -6.25 -6.41
N VAL A 139 2.91 -6.85 -5.30
CA VAL A 139 1.52 -6.93 -4.84
C VAL A 139 1.46 -6.34 -3.43
N HIS A 140 0.47 -5.52 -3.17
CA HIS A 140 0.26 -4.84 -1.90
C HIS A 140 -1.21 -4.95 -1.51
N LEU A 141 -1.46 -5.38 -0.27
CA LEU A 141 -2.80 -5.56 0.28
C LEU A 141 -2.92 -4.68 1.50
N ASP A 142 -3.79 -3.69 1.44
CA ASP A 142 -4.08 -2.82 2.59
C ASP A 142 -5.50 -3.06 3.09
N SER A 143 -5.70 -2.93 4.41
CA SER A 143 -7.03 -2.78 4.98
C SER A 143 -7.15 -1.51 5.83
N TYR A 144 -8.19 -0.75 5.53
CA TYR A 144 -8.51 0.51 6.19
C TYR A 144 -9.84 0.39 6.93
N LEU A 145 -9.88 0.87 8.18
CA LEU A 145 -11.13 1.06 8.90
C LEU A 145 -11.50 2.55 8.85
N CYS A 146 -12.53 2.89 8.09
CA CYS A 146 -13.01 4.25 7.93
C CYS A 146 -14.29 4.50 8.74
N SER A 147 -14.56 5.76 9.10
CA SER A 147 -15.82 6.21 9.69
C SER A 147 -16.38 7.41 8.95
N GLY A 148 -17.71 7.52 8.90
CA GLY A 148 -18.41 8.62 8.24
C GLY A 148 -18.65 8.33 6.77
N ALA A 149 -17.56 8.27 6.00
CA ALA A 149 -17.56 8.11 4.55
C ALA A 149 -16.30 7.36 4.07
N VAL A 150 -16.19 7.12 2.76
CA VAL A 150 -15.04 6.43 2.15
C VAL A 150 -14.65 7.13 0.85
N ASP A 151 -13.48 7.76 0.84
CA ASP A 151 -12.84 8.32 -0.35
C ASP A 151 -11.78 7.34 -0.87
N ILE A 152 -12.19 6.51 -1.83
CA ILE A 152 -11.33 5.47 -2.42
C ILE A 152 -10.14 6.08 -3.16
N ALA A 153 -10.29 7.23 -3.82
CA ALA A 153 -9.18 7.86 -4.54
C ALA A 153 -8.05 8.18 -3.58
N LYS A 154 -8.38 8.74 -2.41
CA LYS A 154 -7.40 9.03 -1.36
C LYS A 154 -6.74 7.77 -0.80
N LEU A 155 -7.50 6.70 -0.57
CA LEU A 155 -6.93 5.42 -0.10
C LEU A 155 -6.01 4.78 -1.15
N LEU A 156 -6.39 4.77 -2.43
CA LEU A 156 -5.54 4.29 -3.53
C LEU A 156 -4.23 5.09 -3.64
N HIS A 157 -4.28 6.41 -3.41
CA HIS A 157 -3.08 7.24 -3.35
C HIS A 157 -2.13 6.82 -2.20
N LEU A 158 -2.67 6.46 -1.03
CA LEU A 158 -1.88 5.98 0.10
C LEU A 158 -1.23 4.63 -0.23
N SER A 159 -2.01 3.64 -0.67
CA SER A 159 -1.51 2.32 -1.07
C SER A 159 -0.44 2.41 -2.16
N ARG A 160 -0.67 3.24 -3.19
CA ARG A 160 0.30 3.43 -4.27
C ARG A 160 1.59 4.08 -3.79
N ARG A 161 1.51 5.05 -2.88
CA ARG A 161 2.69 5.73 -2.33
C ARG A 161 3.60 4.74 -1.61
N ASP A 162 3.01 3.83 -0.86
CA ASP A 162 3.76 2.84 -0.09
C ASP A 162 4.33 1.76 -1.01
N MET A 163 3.57 1.32 -2.02
CA MET A 163 4.07 0.47 -3.10
C MET A 163 5.26 1.10 -3.85
N LEU A 164 5.19 2.41 -4.16
CA LEU A 164 6.30 3.12 -4.80
C LEU A 164 7.52 3.25 -3.88
N SER A 165 7.32 3.34 -2.56
CA SER A 165 8.42 3.28 -1.59
C SER A 165 9.12 1.92 -1.67
N THR A 166 8.36 0.82 -1.61
CA THR A 166 8.90 -0.54 -1.74
C THR A 166 9.60 -0.75 -3.09
N ALA A 167 9.03 -0.22 -4.18
CA ALA A 167 9.65 -0.26 -5.50
C ALA A 167 11.01 0.45 -5.54
N ARG A 168 11.16 1.57 -4.81
CA ARG A 168 12.45 2.28 -4.67
C ARG A 168 13.47 1.48 -3.89
N ASP A 169 13.04 0.78 -2.85
CA ASP A 169 13.90 -0.13 -2.09
C ASP A 169 14.39 -1.30 -2.96
N CYS A 170 13.60 -1.69 -3.98
CA CYS A 170 13.99 -2.66 -5.01
C CYS A 170 14.81 -2.07 -6.19
N GLY A 171 15.21 -0.79 -6.12
CA GLY A 171 15.99 -0.13 -7.18
C GLY A 171 15.18 0.34 -8.39
N GLY A 172 13.85 0.23 -8.35
CA GLY A 172 12.94 0.83 -9.31
C GLY A 172 12.63 2.30 -8.97
N ASN A 173 12.08 3.04 -9.92
CA ASN A 173 11.62 4.41 -9.68
C ASN A 173 10.23 4.72 -10.26
N VAL A 174 9.65 3.77 -10.99
CA VAL A 174 8.32 3.88 -11.58
C VAL A 174 7.54 2.59 -11.35
N LEU A 175 6.21 2.72 -11.34
CA LEU A 175 5.28 1.60 -11.38
C LEU A 175 4.70 1.49 -12.79
N LEU A 176 4.72 0.29 -13.35
CA LEU A 176 4.21 -0.05 -14.68
C LEU A 176 3.09 -1.08 -14.53
N ASP A 177 2.21 -1.17 -15.53
CA ASP A 177 1.12 -2.15 -15.56
C ASP A 177 0.37 -2.22 -14.22
N GLU A 178 -0.01 -1.05 -13.73
CA GLU A 178 -0.72 -0.87 -12.48
C GLU A 178 -2.14 -1.42 -12.60
N GLU A 179 -2.58 -2.13 -11.58
CA GLU A 179 -3.93 -2.70 -11.44
C GLU A 179 -4.33 -2.62 -9.97
N TRP A 180 -5.58 -2.25 -9.70
CA TRP A 180 -6.11 -2.27 -8.35
C TRP A 180 -7.54 -2.81 -8.32
N SER A 181 -7.91 -3.40 -7.20
CA SER A 181 -9.29 -3.73 -6.85
C SER A 181 -9.54 -3.39 -5.39
N TYR A 182 -10.79 -3.06 -5.06
CA TYR A 182 -11.17 -2.81 -3.67
C TYR A 182 -12.51 -3.43 -3.33
N GLU A 183 -12.69 -3.66 -2.04
CA GLU A 183 -13.94 -4.12 -1.44
C GLU A 183 -14.26 -3.24 -0.22
N ILE A 184 -15.43 -2.59 -0.26
CA ILE A 184 -16.00 -1.90 0.89
C ILE A 184 -16.99 -2.84 1.55
N SER A 185 -16.74 -3.16 2.82
CA SER A 185 -17.59 -4.00 3.64
C SER A 185 -18.10 -3.24 4.85
N HIS A 186 -19.37 -3.48 5.19
CA HIS A 186 -19.93 -2.97 6.43
C HIS A 186 -19.58 -3.94 7.57
N PRO A 187 -18.88 -3.51 8.62
CA PRO A 187 -18.70 -4.31 9.81
C PRO A 187 -20.06 -4.64 10.42
N THR A 188 -20.16 -5.83 11.02
CA THR A 188 -21.43 -6.40 11.52
C THR A 188 -22.16 -5.45 12.49
N PHE A 189 -21.43 -4.59 13.20
CA PHE A 189 -21.97 -3.56 14.07
C PHE A 189 -22.30 -2.29 13.29
N ARG A 190 -23.48 -2.27 12.65
CA ARG A 190 -23.99 -1.15 11.84
C ARG A 190 -24.13 0.19 12.60
N ARG A 191 -24.09 0.19 13.94
CA ARG A 191 -24.37 1.38 14.75
C ARG A 191 -23.33 2.50 14.63
N HIS A 192 -22.12 2.22 14.15
CA HIS A 192 -21.02 3.19 14.21
C HIS A 192 -20.68 3.87 12.88
N ASN A 193 -21.48 3.66 11.83
CA ASN A 193 -21.19 4.20 10.49
C ASN A 193 -19.71 3.99 10.09
N ARG A 194 -19.23 2.75 10.30
CA ARG A 194 -17.85 2.33 10.01
C ARG A 194 -17.85 1.50 8.75
N TYR A 195 -16.75 1.55 8.03
CA TYR A 195 -16.54 0.86 6.77
C TYR A 195 -15.17 0.20 6.80
N LYS A 196 -15.10 -1.10 6.56
CA LYS A 196 -13.83 -1.79 6.34
C LYS A 196 -13.58 -1.85 4.84
N VAL A 197 -12.53 -1.19 4.40
CA VAL A 197 -12.08 -1.16 3.01
C VAL A 197 -10.86 -2.07 2.90
N THR A 198 -10.87 -2.98 1.93
CA THR A 198 -9.70 -3.78 1.57
C THR A 198 -9.28 -3.38 0.17
N ILE A 199 -8.02 -3.01 -0.03
CA ILE A 199 -7.46 -2.61 -1.31
C ILE A 199 -6.38 -3.63 -1.70
N HIS A 200 -6.54 -4.23 -2.86
CA HIS A 200 -5.52 -5.07 -3.48
C HIS A 200 -4.93 -4.29 -4.66
N TYR A 201 -3.67 -3.90 -4.53
CA TYR A 201 -2.94 -3.15 -5.54
C TYR A 201 -1.83 -4.04 -6.09
N SER A 202 -1.61 -4.02 -7.39
CA SER A 202 -0.47 -4.69 -8.02
C SER A 202 0.15 -3.82 -9.10
N ALA A 203 1.45 -3.94 -9.28
CA ALA A 203 2.17 -3.24 -10.34
C ALA A 203 3.48 -3.96 -10.66
N THR A 204 4.02 -3.72 -11.85
CA THR A 204 5.38 -4.10 -12.22
C THR A 204 6.34 -2.98 -11.84
N VAL A 205 7.35 -3.30 -11.02
CA VAL A 205 8.43 -2.38 -10.68
C VAL A 205 9.28 -2.14 -11.92
N GLY A 206 9.50 -0.87 -12.25
CA GLY A 206 10.34 -0.48 -13.37
C GLY A 206 11.36 0.60 -13.02
N ARG A 207 12.37 0.73 -13.89
CA ARG A 207 13.33 1.82 -13.86
C ARG A 207 13.26 2.59 -15.17
N SER A 208 13.04 3.89 -15.08
CA SER A 208 13.00 4.80 -16.22
C SER A 208 13.83 6.05 -15.94
N CYS A 209 14.20 6.80 -16.98
CA CYS A 209 14.81 8.12 -16.80
C CYS A 209 13.81 9.22 -16.43
N TRP A 210 12.51 8.90 -16.36
CA TRP A 210 11.45 9.87 -16.14
C TRP A 210 10.82 9.70 -14.75
N PRO A 211 10.39 10.82 -14.13
CA PRO A 211 9.75 10.76 -12.83
C PRO A 211 8.36 10.13 -12.92
N ASP A 212 8.00 9.38 -11.89
CA ASP A 212 6.66 8.86 -11.68
C ASP A 212 5.66 9.99 -11.39
N THR A 213 4.44 9.91 -11.94
CA THR A 213 3.42 10.97 -11.80
C THR A 213 2.72 10.95 -10.44
N GLN A 214 2.98 9.95 -9.60
CA GLN A 214 2.38 9.75 -8.28
C GLN A 214 0.85 9.69 -8.26
N LYS A 215 0.24 9.37 -9.41
CA LYS A 215 -1.21 9.25 -9.58
C LYS A 215 -1.58 7.79 -9.87
N PRO A 216 -2.52 7.19 -9.11
CA PRO A 216 -3.11 5.91 -9.46
C PRO A 216 -3.73 5.92 -10.85
N VAL A 217 -3.67 4.78 -11.54
CA VAL A 217 -4.37 4.60 -12.81
C VAL A 217 -5.88 4.52 -12.60
N GLN A 218 -6.65 4.92 -13.61
CA GLN A 218 -8.11 4.66 -13.68
C GLN A 218 -8.95 5.14 -12.48
N LEU A 219 -8.57 6.26 -11.84
CA LEU A 219 -9.32 6.84 -10.72
C LEU A 219 -10.81 7.12 -11.03
N ALA A 220 -11.18 7.26 -12.31
CA ALA A 220 -12.58 7.44 -12.72
C ALA A 220 -13.49 6.24 -12.34
N ASN A 221 -12.92 5.04 -12.21
CA ASN A 221 -13.65 3.84 -11.80
C ASN A 221 -13.78 3.71 -10.27
N ALA A 222 -13.09 4.57 -9.51
CA ALA A 222 -13.13 4.53 -8.06
C ALA A 222 -14.43 5.18 -7.55
N HIS A 223 -15.26 4.40 -6.86
CA HIS A 223 -16.53 4.83 -6.31
C HIS A 223 -16.49 4.76 -4.79
N GLY A 224 -16.59 5.94 -4.17
CA GLY A 224 -16.62 6.08 -2.73
C GLY A 224 -18.02 6.11 -2.14
N ILE A 225 -18.07 6.22 -0.81
CA ILE A 225 -19.27 6.62 -0.07
C ILE A 225 -19.12 8.11 0.21
N ALA A 226 -20.14 8.90 -0.15
CA ALA A 226 -20.11 10.35 0.02
C ALA A 226 -20.07 10.76 1.50
N GLY A 227 -19.38 11.87 1.80
CA GLY A 227 -19.28 12.46 3.12
C GLY A 227 -17.83 12.67 3.58
N LEU A 228 -17.64 12.97 4.87
CA LEU A 228 -16.31 13.16 5.46
C LEU A 228 -15.71 11.83 5.90
N MET A 229 -14.63 11.41 5.24
CA MET A 229 -13.91 10.19 5.59
C MET A 229 -12.92 10.44 6.74
N THR A 230 -13.00 9.63 7.79
CA THR A 230 -11.99 9.54 8.85
C THR A 230 -11.39 8.14 8.88
N ILE A 231 -10.08 8.02 8.71
CA ILE A 231 -9.36 6.74 8.82
C ILE A 231 -9.10 6.51 10.32
N LEU A 232 -9.72 5.46 10.87
CA LEU A 232 -9.57 5.06 12.27
C LEU A 232 -8.38 4.13 12.47
N ASP A 233 -8.18 3.21 11.53
CA ASP A 233 -7.13 2.20 11.60
C ASP A 233 -6.64 1.84 10.20
N ARG A 234 -5.38 1.42 10.14
CA ARG A 234 -4.69 0.96 8.95
C ARG A 234 -3.89 -0.28 9.30
N SER A 235 -4.15 -1.36 8.59
CA SER A 235 -3.38 -2.60 8.66
C SER A 235 -2.83 -2.93 7.28
N ASP A 236 -1.53 -3.16 7.21
CA ASP A 236 -0.78 -3.58 6.03
C ASP A 236 -0.40 -5.07 6.13
#